data_AF-A0A7S3YXQ9-F1
#
_entry.id   AF-A0A7S3YXQ9-F1
#
_cell.length_a   1.000
_cell.length_b   1.000
_cell.length_c   1.000
_cell.angle_alpha   90.00
_cell.angle_beta   90.00
_cell.angle_gamma   90.00
#
_symmetry.space_group_name_H-M   'P 1'
#
loop_
_entity.id
_entity.type
_entity.pdbx_description
1 polymer ?
#
loop_
_entity_poly.entity_id
_entity_poly.type
_entity_poly.pdbx_seq_one_letter_code
_entity_poly.pdbx_strand_id
1 'polypeptide(L)'
;VERTLGQLLSQRLWWRELEKFDQPHVNSLLPFDDQRSLSQYSLSRDRLLDRGRPNYGNIARRYRWIKEAYRAPTSRDGLMTLFQDKSHRMAEDLYQINQMTDKWIEATHSALQAVEKGGGVNVIVGAEKL
;
A
#
# COMPACT_ATOMS: atom_id res chain seq x y z
N VAL A 1 -9.97 9.90 9.27
CA VAL A 1 -9.07 8.80 8.83
C VAL A 1 -9.71 7.75 7.93
N GLU A 2 -10.59 6.84 8.37
CA GLU A 2 -11.03 5.68 7.56
C GLU A 2 -11.59 6.05 6.17
N ARG A 3 -12.49 7.03 6.10
CA ARG A 3 -13.05 7.54 4.83
C ARG A 3 -11.97 8.13 3.92
N THR A 4 -11.02 8.87 4.50
CA THR A 4 -9.89 9.49 3.77
C THR A 4 -8.97 8.40 3.22
N LEU A 5 -8.62 7.40 4.04
CA LEU A 5 -7.81 6.25 3.67
C LEU A 5 -8.47 5.46 2.54
N GLY A 6 -9.74 5.07 2.70
CA GLY A 6 -10.46 4.29 1.69
C GLY A 6 -10.58 5.00 0.33
N GLN A 7 -10.78 6.32 0.31
CA GLN A 7 -10.76 7.10 -0.93
C GLN A 7 -9.38 7.12 -1.58
N LEU A 8 -8.32 7.26 -0.77
CA LEU A 8 -6.94 7.30 -1.25
C LEU A 8 -6.51 5.96 -1.86
N LEU A 9 -6.77 4.87 -1.14
CA LEU A 9 -6.49 3.50 -1.59
C LEU A 9 -7.25 3.19 -2.90
N SER A 10 -8.51 3.61 -3.00
CA SER A 10 -9.33 3.40 -4.21
C SER A 10 -8.80 4.18 -5.42
N GLN A 11 -8.31 5.41 -5.23
CA GLN A 11 -7.89 6.29 -6.33
C GLN A 11 -6.48 5.99 -6.87
N ARG A 12 -5.57 5.51 -6.00
CA ARG A 12 -4.15 5.37 -6.35
C ARG A 12 -3.63 3.93 -6.35
N LEU A 13 -4.32 3.01 -5.69
CA LEU A 13 -3.90 1.62 -5.53
C LEU A 13 -4.93 0.62 -6.04
N TRP A 14 -5.98 1.10 -6.73
CA TRP A 14 -7.06 0.25 -7.27
C TRP A 14 -7.66 -0.70 -6.24
N TRP A 15 -7.71 -0.27 -4.98
CA TRP A 15 -8.13 -1.09 -3.85
C TRP A 15 -9.44 -1.84 -4.09
N ARG A 16 -10.48 -1.14 -4.59
CA ARG A 16 -11.79 -1.72 -4.87
C ARG A 16 -11.77 -2.81 -5.93
N GLU A 17 -10.86 -2.71 -6.90
CA GLU A 17 -10.73 -3.69 -7.97
C GLU A 17 -9.94 -4.92 -7.50
N LEU A 18 -8.95 -4.72 -6.63
CA LEU A 18 -8.13 -5.78 -6.04
C LEU A 18 -8.77 -6.45 -4.83
N GLU A 19 -9.75 -5.84 -4.18
CA GLU A 19 -10.39 -6.36 -2.97
C GLU A 19 -10.92 -7.79 -3.11
N LYS A 20 -11.36 -8.17 -4.31
CA LYS A 20 -11.85 -9.52 -4.63
C LYS A 20 -10.74 -10.55 -4.85
N PHE A 21 -9.51 -10.09 -4.93
CA PHE A 21 -8.29 -10.86 -5.21
C PHE A 21 -7.24 -10.64 -4.12
N ASP A 22 -7.68 -10.29 -2.91
CA ASP A 22 -6.81 -10.06 -1.76
C ASP A 22 -5.79 -11.18 -1.57
N GLN A 23 -4.59 -10.81 -1.13
CA GLN A 23 -3.46 -11.71 -1.02
C GLN A 23 -2.83 -11.60 0.37
N PRO A 24 -2.36 -12.72 0.95
CA PRO A 24 -1.71 -12.68 2.26
C PRO A 24 -0.36 -11.96 2.24
N HIS A 25 0.23 -11.75 1.06
CA HIS A 25 1.51 -11.09 0.90
C HIS A 25 1.65 -10.48 -0.51
N VAL A 26 2.38 -9.36 -0.62
CA VAL A 26 2.52 -8.62 -1.90
C VAL A 26 3.23 -9.43 -2.99
N ASN A 27 4.01 -10.44 -2.59
CA ASN A 27 4.69 -11.34 -3.52
C ASN A 27 3.94 -12.65 -3.80
N SER A 28 2.72 -12.85 -3.28
CA SER A 28 1.99 -14.12 -3.44
C SER A 28 1.72 -14.48 -4.92
N LEU A 29 1.61 -13.47 -5.77
CA LEU A 29 1.34 -13.64 -7.21
C LEU A 29 2.58 -13.56 -8.09
N LEU A 30 3.78 -13.51 -7.50
CA LEU A 30 5.04 -13.46 -8.25
C LEU A 30 5.19 -14.57 -9.31
N PRO A 31 4.72 -15.82 -9.10
CA PRO A 31 4.80 -16.86 -10.13
C PRO A 31 4.02 -16.57 -11.41
N PHE A 32 3.07 -15.63 -11.38
CA PHE A 32 2.23 -15.24 -12.52
C PHE A 32 2.71 -13.94 -13.20
N ASP A 33 3.71 -13.27 -12.63
CA ASP A 33 4.25 -12.01 -13.15
C ASP A 33 5.31 -12.30 -14.23
N ASP A 34 5.19 -11.65 -15.38
CA ASP A 34 6.17 -11.76 -16.47
C ASP A 34 7.41 -10.88 -16.27
N GLN A 35 7.47 -10.11 -15.17
CA GLN A 35 8.57 -9.21 -14.79
C GLN A 35 8.91 -8.15 -15.84
N ARG A 36 8.03 -7.92 -16.82
CA ARG A 36 8.24 -6.89 -17.83
C ARG A 36 8.10 -5.52 -17.19
N SER A 37 8.85 -4.55 -17.72
CA SER A 37 8.77 -3.17 -17.25
C SER A 37 7.33 -2.66 -17.28
N LEU A 38 6.89 -2.02 -16.19
CA LEU A 38 5.57 -1.39 -16.10
C LEU A 38 5.57 0.06 -16.62
N SER A 39 6.73 0.60 -17.03
CA SER A 39 6.87 2.01 -17.43
C SER A 39 5.96 2.41 -18.59
N GLN A 40 5.66 1.49 -19.50
CA GLN A 40 4.74 1.69 -20.63
C GLN A 40 3.40 0.94 -20.45
N TYR A 41 3.21 0.28 -19.31
CA TYR A 41 2.02 -0.53 -19.06
C TYR A 41 0.87 0.34 -18.54
N SER A 42 -0.31 0.21 -19.13
CA SER A 42 -1.49 0.97 -18.74
C SER A 42 -2.42 0.12 -17.87
N LEU A 43 -2.29 0.26 -16.55
CA LEU A 43 -3.15 -0.43 -15.57
C LEU A 43 -4.63 -0.07 -15.73
N SER A 44 -4.95 1.14 -16.19
CA SER A 44 -6.34 1.58 -16.44
C SER A 44 -7.00 0.89 -17.64
N ARG A 45 -6.21 0.24 -18.50
CA ARG A 45 -6.70 -0.49 -19.67
C ARG A 45 -6.61 -2.00 -19.50
N ASP A 46 -5.97 -2.47 -18.44
CA ASP A 46 -5.93 -3.89 -18.13
C ASP A 46 -7.30 -4.36 -17.60
N ARG A 47 -7.57 -5.65 -17.76
CA ARG A 47 -8.75 -6.29 -17.19
C ARG A 47 -8.29 -7.33 -16.20
N LEU A 48 -8.72 -7.20 -14.95
CA LEU A 48 -8.47 -8.22 -13.91
C LEU A 48 -9.27 -9.50 -14.15
N LEU A 49 -10.31 -9.42 -14.98
CA LEU A 49 -11.11 -10.55 -15.41
C LEU A 49 -10.97 -10.76 -16.92
N ASP A 50 -10.70 -11.98 -17.33
CA ASP A 50 -10.81 -12.43 -18.71
C ASP A 50 -11.93 -13.47 -18.82
N ARG A 51 -12.99 -13.15 -19.57
CA ARG A 51 -14.21 -13.97 -19.71
C ARG A 51 -14.78 -14.46 -18.36
N GLY A 52 -14.75 -13.58 -17.35
CA GLY A 52 -15.24 -13.86 -16.00
C GLY A 52 -14.28 -14.64 -15.09
N ARG A 53 -13.08 -15.01 -15.57
CA ARG A 53 -12.05 -15.68 -14.76
C ARG A 53 -10.94 -14.70 -14.36
N PRO A 54 -10.31 -14.87 -13.18
CA PRO A 54 -9.18 -14.04 -12.78
C PRO A 54 -8.03 -14.11 -13.79
N ASN A 55 -7.57 -12.96 -14.25
CA ASN A 55 -6.34 -12.84 -15.03
C ASN A 55 -5.18 -12.62 -14.07
N TYR A 56 -4.61 -13.72 -13.55
CA TYR A 56 -3.54 -13.67 -12.55
C TYR A 56 -2.29 -12.92 -13.01
N GLY A 57 -2.01 -12.85 -14.31
CA GLY A 57 -0.90 -12.05 -14.84
C GLY A 57 -1.14 -10.54 -14.66
N ASN A 58 -2.35 -10.05 -14.96
CA ASN A 58 -2.69 -8.65 -14.74
C ASN A 58 -2.75 -8.33 -13.23
N ILE A 59 -3.35 -9.22 -12.42
CA ILE A 59 -3.40 -9.04 -10.96
C ILE A 59 -1.98 -8.98 -10.38
N ALA A 60 -1.08 -9.88 -10.79
CA ALA A 60 0.32 -9.88 -10.36
C ALA A 60 1.04 -8.56 -10.68
N ARG A 61 0.87 -8.04 -11.91
CA ARG A 61 1.44 -6.74 -12.31
C ARG A 61 0.94 -5.59 -11.44
N ARG A 62 -0.33 -5.61 -11.00
CA ARG A 62 -0.86 -4.59 -10.07
C ARG A 62 -0.22 -4.68 -8.68
N TYR A 63 -0.07 -5.89 -8.12
CA TYR A 63 0.64 -6.08 -6.85
C TYR A 63 2.10 -5.64 -6.95
N ARG A 64 2.77 -5.91 -8.07
CA ARG A 64 4.13 -5.40 -8.32
C ARG A 64 4.17 -3.88 -8.45
N TRP A 65 3.22 -3.26 -9.15
CA TRP A 65 3.13 -1.80 -9.21
C TRP A 65 2.98 -1.18 -7.81
N ILE A 66 2.10 -1.75 -6.97
CA ILE A 66 1.91 -1.30 -5.59
C ILE A 66 3.21 -1.42 -4.79
N LYS A 67 3.91 -2.55 -4.92
CA LYS A 67 5.23 -2.78 -4.32
C LYS A 67 6.28 -1.78 -4.77
N GLU A 68 6.34 -1.48 -6.08
CA GLU A 68 7.26 -0.49 -6.65
C GLU A 68 6.92 0.92 -6.15
N ALA A 69 5.64 1.29 -6.11
CA ALA A 69 5.17 2.56 -5.59
C ALA A 69 5.49 2.75 -4.09
N TYR A 70 5.41 1.67 -3.29
CA TYR A 70 5.79 1.69 -1.87
C TYR A 70 7.31 1.74 -1.65
N ARG A 71 8.11 1.15 -2.55
CA ARG A 71 9.58 1.08 -2.43
C ARG A 71 10.35 2.27 -3.01
N ALA A 72 9.75 3.04 -3.92
CA ALA A 72 10.45 4.13 -4.59
C ALA A 72 11.08 5.11 -3.56
N PRO A 73 12.26 5.71 -3.80
CA PRO A 73 12.91 6.64 -2.85
C PRO A 73 12.04 7.83 -2.46
N THR A 74 11.08 8.16 -3.32
CA THR A 74 10.02 9.11 -2.99
C THR A 74 9.20 8.64 -1.80
N SER A 75 8.97 7.35 -1.53
CA SER A 75 7.96 6.78 -0.62
C SER A 75 8.02 7.21 0.84
N ARG A 76 9.19 7.61 1.38
CA ARG A 76 9.25 8.28 2.69
C ARG A 76 8.49 9.63 2.68
N ASP A 77 8.53 10.31 1.53
CA ASP A 77 7.73 11.47 1.14
C ASP A 77 6.62 11.13 0.12
N GLY A 78 6.40 9.86 -0.24
CA GLY A 78 5.98 9.49 -1.60
C GLY A 78 4.61 8.86 -1.66
N LEU A 79 4.20 8.20 -0.58
CA LEU A 79 2.77 8.15 -0.25
C LEU A 79 2.27 9.60 -0.14
N MET A 80 2.99 10.48 0.57
CA MET A 80 2.61 11.90 0.67
C MET A 80 2.62 12.61 -0.70
N THR A 81 3.49 12.21 -1.64
CA THR A 81 3.55 12.73 -3.02
C THR A 81 2.41 12.17 -3.90
N LEU A 82 2.05 10.89 -3.76
CA LEU A 82 0.87 10.28 -4.39
C LEU A 82 -0.44 10.93 -3.89
N PHE A 83 -0.37 11.54 -2.70
CA PHE A 83 -1.51 12.10 -2.00
C PHE A 83 -1.41 13.61 -1.78
N GLN A 84 -0.58 14.35 -2.54
CA GLN A 84 -0.20 15.78 -2.33
C GLN A 84 -1.29 16.70 -1.72
N ASP A 85 -2.54 16.62 -2.16
CA ASP A 85 -3.63 17.46 -1.61
C ASP A 85 -4.33 16.90 -0.36
N LYS A 86 -4.32 15.58 -0.18
CA LYS A 86 -4.96 14.88 0.96
C LYS A 86 -3.96 14.47 2.04
N SER A 87 -2.66 14.53 1.74
CA SER A 87 -1.56 14.19 2.63
C SER A 87 -1.48 15.15 3.83
N HIS A 88 -1.71 16.44 3.61
CA HIS A 88 -1.72 17.44 4.68
C HIS A 88 -2.86 17.20 5.69
N ARG A 89 -4.07 16.90 5.20
CA ARG A 89 -5.20 16.55 6.09
C ARG A 89 -4.97 15.25 6.82
N MET A 90 -4.36 14.26 6.16
CA MET A 90 -4.04 12.99 6.81
C MET A 90 -2.97 13.14 7.88
N ALA A 91 -1.97 14.00 7.66
CA ALA A 91 -0.98 14.34 8.67
C ALA A 91 -1.61 15.03 9.88
N GLU A 92 -2.52 15.99 9.65
CA GLU A 92 -3.27 16.65 10.73
C GLU A 92 -4.15 15.65 11.49
N ASP A 93 -4.94 14.81 10.79
CA ASP A 93 -5.76 13.75 11.39
C ASP A 93 -4.90 12.83 12.28
N LEU A 94 -3.74 12.40 11.80
CA LEU A 94 -2.83 11.52 12.53
C LEU A 94 -2.21 12.22 13.74
N TYR A 95 -1.87 13.51 13.62
CA TYR A 95 -1.38 14.30 14.73
C TYR A 95 -2.43 14.41 15.85
N GLN A 96 -3.67 14.75 15.50
CA GLN A 96 -4.77 14.86 16.46
C GLN A 96 -5.05 13.51 17.14
N ILE A 97 -5.07 12.41 16.38
CA ILE A 97 -5.23 11.06 16.95
C ILE A 97 -4.08 10.75 17.91
N ASN A 98 -2.84 11.08 17.55
CA ASN A 98 -1.69 10.86 18.44
C ASN A 98 -1.84 11.64 19.75
N GLN A 99 -2.33 12.88 19.72
CA GLN A 99 -2.60 13.64 20.94
C GLN A 99 -3.73 13.01 21.77
N MET A 100 -4.80 12.55 21.13
CA MET A 100 -5.93 11.90 21.81
C MET A 100 -5.62 10.51 22.36
N THR A 101 -4.55 9.87 21.90
CA THR A 101 -4.15 8.50 22.29
C THR A 101 -2.92 8.51 23.20
N ASP A 102 -2.71 9.60 23.94
CA ASP A 102 -1.56 9.78 24.84
C ASP A 102 -0.21 9.45 24.16
N LYS A 103 -0.08 9.88 22.90
CA LYS A 103 1.08 9.67 22.04
C LYS A 103 1.38 8.22 21.68
N TRP A 104 0.35 7.36 21.60
CA TRP A 104 0.50 5.94 21.22
C TRP A 104 1.32 5.74 19.93
N ILE A 105 1.04 6.53 18.89
CA ILE A 105 1.71 6.39 17.58
C ILE A 105 3.20 6.73 17.73
N GLU A 106 3.54 7.78 18.46
CA GLU A 106 4.92 8.19 18.73
C GLU A 106 5.68 7.14 19.55
N ALA A 107 5.05 6.58 20.57
CA ALA A 107 5.63 5.51 21.39
C ALA A 107 5.88 4.24 20.55
N THR A 108 4.90 3.84 19.73
CA THR A 108 5.02 2.68 18.82
C THR A 108 6.14 2.89 17.81
N HIS A 109 6.21 4.07 17.18
CA HIS A 109 7.27 4.41 16.24
C HIS A 109 8.66 4.34 16.90
N SER A 110 8.78 4.84 18.13
CA SER A 110 10.04 4.79 18.89
C SER A 110 10.48 3.34 19.18
N ALA A 111 9.53 2.48 19.54
CA ALA A 111 9.80 1.06 19.75
C ALA A 111 10.26 0.34 18.47
N LEU A 112 9.59 0.60 17.33
CA LEU A 112 9.97 0.04 16.02
C LEU A 112 11.40 0.44 15.62
N GLN A 113 11.77 1.70 15.83
CA GLN A 113 13.13 2.19 15.59
C GLN A 113 14.18 1.53 16.49
N ALA A 114 13.83 1.28 17.76
CA ALA A 114 14.73 0.61 18.69
C ALA A 114 15.03 -0.83 18.26
N VAL A 115 14.02 -1.56 17.77
CA VAL A 115 14.19 -2.91 17.20
C VAL A 115 15.16 -2.88 16.02
N GLU A 116 14.97 -1.96 15.08
CA GLU A 116 15.85 -1.82 13.91
C GLU A 116 17.29 -1.48 14.30
N LYS A 117 17.49 -0.53 15.22
CA LYS A 117 18.82 -0.16 15.72
C LYS A 117 19.51 -1.31 16.45
N GLY A 118 18.73 -2.20 17.08
CA GLY A 118 19.22 -3.42 17.71
C GLY A 118 19.51 -4.57 16.74
N GLY A 119 19.35 -4.38 15.42
CA GLY A 119 19.52 -5.42 14.41
C GLY A 119 18.34 -6.39 14.27
N GLY A 120 17.21 -6.08 14.91
CA GLY A 120 15.96 -6.83 14.77
C GLY A 120 15.22 -6.47 13.48
N VAL A 121 14.24 -7.31 13.12
CA VAL A 121 13.39 -7.12 11.94
C VAL A 121 11.94 -6.92 12.39
N ASN A 122 11.32 -5.83 11.93
CA ASN A 122 9.90 -5.57 12.15
C ASN A 122 9.06 -6.31 11.09
N VAL A 123 8.05 -7.06 11.54
CA VAL A 123 7.09 -7.75 10.67
C VAL A 123 5.68 -7.38 11.12
N ILE A 124 4.84 -6.96 10.18
CA ILE A 124 3.43 -6.62 10.44
C ILE A 124 2.56 -7.80 9.98
N VAL A 125 1.71 -8.28 10.87
CA VAL A 125 0.67 -9.27 10.58
C VAL A 125 -0.65 -8.66 11.04
N GLY A 126 -1.61 -8.55 10.12
CA GLY A 126 -2.91 -7.96 10.38
C GLY A 126 -4.04 -8.83 9.84
N ALA A 127 -5.26 -8.63 10.36
CA ALA A 127 -6.48 -9.22 9.81
C ALA A 127 -7.08 -8.40 8.67
N GLU A 128 -6.54 -7.19 8.44
CA GLU A 128 -6.93 -6.32 7.34
C GLU A 128 -6.45 -6.90 6.01
N LYS A 129 -7.22 -6.62 4.96
CA LYS A 129 -6.83 -6.94 3.58
C LYS A 129 -5.54 -6.19 3.22
N LEU A 130 -4.75 -6.73 2.30
CA LEU A 130 -3.46 -6.18 1.89
C LEU A 130 -3.58 -5.08 0.83
#